data_AF-A0A949XDQ1-F1
#
_entry.id   AF-A0A949XDQ1-F1
#
_cell.length_a   1.000
_cell.length_b   1.000
_cell.length_c   1.000
_cell.angle_alpha   90.00
_cell.angle_beta   90.00
_cell.angle_gamma   90.00
#
_symmetry.space_group_name_H-M   'P 1'
#
loop_
_entity.id
_entity.type
_entity.pdbx_description
1 polymer ?
#
loop_
_entity_poly.entity_id
_entity_poly.type
_entity_poly.pdbx_seq_one_letter_code
_entity_poly.pdbx_strand_id
1 'polypeptide(L)'
;AIADIYLGKITKWSDPAISRLNPGIKFPDETIQVVHRSDGSGTTYIISDYLSKVSREWSRQVGRGTSLKWPAGLGGKGSEGVTGLVQQTPGALGYVELTYALTNHIPVAIIRNHDGNWIEPALDGVTAAAAGAAANMSADFRVSITDAPGARSYPISSFTWLLVYRQQSDHAKGQAIVNFLKWALTSGQKDAAPLNYAPLPEAVASKELEALKQISIPAG
;
A
#
# COMPACT_ATOMS: atom_id res chain seq x y z
N ALA A 1 9.50 11.33 -11.44
CA ALA A 1 10.42 11.19 -10.30
C ALA A 1 10.44 9.75 -9.77
N ILE A 2 9.52 9.30 -8.91
CA ILE A 2 9.58 7.93 -8.35
C ILE A 2 9.63 6.85 -9.44
N ALA A 3 8.73 6.92 -10.43
CA ALA A 3 8.75 5.99 -11.56
C ALA A 3 10.09 6.01 -12.31
N ASP A 4 10.67 7.19 -12.54
CA ASP A 4 11.96 7.33 -13.22
C ASP A 4 13.13 6.79 -12.40
N ILE A 5 13.06 6.86 -11.06
CA ILE A 5 14.05 6.24 -10.16
C ILE A 5 13.97 4.71 -10.31
N TYR A 6 12.78 4.12 -10.20
CA TYR A 6 12.62 2.66 -10.36
C TYR A 6 12.85 2.17 -11.80
N LEU A 7 12.76 3.04 -12.81
CA LEU A 7 13.18 2.77 -14.19
C LEU A 7 14.69 2.91 -14.40
N GLY A 8 15.45 3.40 -13.41
CA GLY A 8 16.89 3.64 -13.52
C GLY A 8 17.27 4.87 -14.34
N LYS A 9 16.32 5.78 -14.62
CA LYS A 9 16.56 7.03 -15.35
C LYS A 9 17.06 8.15 -14.46
N ILE A 10 16.58 8.19 -13.21
CA ILE A 10 17.11 9.06 -12.16
C ILE A 10 17.96 8.18 -11.24
N THR A 11 19.28 8.38 -11.28
CA THR A 11 20.24 7.52 -10.59
C THR A 11 20.98 8.20 -9.45
N LYS A 12 20.78 9.52 -9.24
CA LYS A 12 21.41 10.28 -8.16
C LYS A 12 20.41 11.16 -7.41
N TRP A 13 20.64 11.37 -6.12
CA TRP A 13 19.79 12.24 -5.28
C TRP A 13 19.87 13.72 -5.67
N SER A 14 21.01 14.15 -6.23
CA SER A 14 21.24 15.49 -6.77
C SER A 14 20.48 15.82 -8.06
N ASP A 15 19.74 14.85 -8.64
CA ASP A 15 19.08 15.02 -9.92
C ASP A 15 18.14 16.24 -9.94
N PRO A 16 18.15 17.07 -11.01
CA PRO A 16 17.31 18.26 -11.11
C PRO A 16 15.80 17.98 -11.01
N ALA A 17 15.32 16.80 -11.38
CA ALA A 17 13.93 16.41 -11.23
C ALA A 17 13.54 16.20 -9.75
N ILE A 18 14.46 15.74 -8.90
CA ILE A 18 14.26 15.64 -7.45
C ILE A 18 14.34 17.03 -6.83
N SER A 19 15.41 17.78 -7.14
CA SER A 19 15.65 19.11 -6.56
C SER A 19 14.51 20.10 -6.81
N ARG A 20 13.90 20.06 -8.01
CA ARG A 20 12.76 20.93 -8.37
C ARG A 20 11.51 20.70 -7.52
N LEU A 21 11.32 19.49 -7.02
CA LEU A 21 10.19 19.13 -6.15
C LEU A 21 10.46 19.50 -4.69
N ASN A 22 11.69 19.87 -4.35
CA ASN A 22 12.17 20.05 -2.99
C ASN A 22 12.96 21.38 -2.85
N PRO A 23 12.30 22.53 -3.09
CA PRO A 23 12.98 23.82 -3.08
C PRO A 23 13.65 24.10 -1.73
N GLY A 24 14.90 24.56 -1.76
CA GLY A 24 15.68 24.88 -0.57
C GLY A 24 16.44 23.69 0.05
N ILE A 25 16.21 22.46 -0.40
CA ILE A 25 16.97 21.29 0.04
C ILE A 25 18.19 21.08 -0.87
N LYS A 26 19.36 20.92 -0.26
CA LYS A 26 20.60 20.51 -0.96
C LYS A 26 20.78 19.01 -0.82
N PHE A 27 20.51 18.26 -1.88
CA PHE A 27 20.73 16.82 -1.90
C PHE A 27 22.20 16.48 -2.13
N PRO A 28 22.71 15.38 -1.55
CA PRO A 28 24.04 14.86 -1.85
C PRO A 28 24.12 14.35 -3.30
N ASP A 29 25.30 14.43 -3.92
CA ASP A 29 25.58 13.82 -5.22
C ASP A 29 25.85 12.30 -5.08
N GLU A 30 24.94 11.61 -4.39
CA GLU A 30 25.02 10.19 -4.09
C GLU A 30 24.13 9.37 -5.03
N THR A 31 24.61 8.20 -5.43
CA THR A 31 23.85 7.24 -6.24
C THR A 31 22.66 6.71 -5.46
N ILE A 32 21.47 6.71 -6.08
CA ILE A 32 20.27 6.11 -5.52
C ILE A 32 20.36 4.58 -5.62
N GLN A 33 20.27 3.90 -4.49
CA GLN A 33 20.20 2.45 -4.43
C GLN A 33 18.74 2.01 -4.36
N VAL A 34 18.16 1.61 -5.49
CA VAL A 34 16.79 1.10 -5.53
C VAL A 34 16.70 -0.22 -4.79
N VAL A 35 15.73 -0.34 -3.88
CA VAL A 35 15.39 -1.58 -3.19
C VAL A 35 13.95 -1.97 -3.52
N HIS A 36 13.75 -3.24 -3.85
CA HIS A 36 12.45 -3.81 -4.15
C HIS A 36 12.28 -5.19 -3.50
N ARG A 37 11.07 -5.74 -3.53
CA ARG A 37 10.82 -7.11 -3.07
C ARG A 37 11.41 -8.13 -4.05
N SER A 38 12.03 -9.18 -3.52
CA SER A 38 12.50 -10.33 -4.32
C SER A 38 11.46 -11.44 -4.47
N ASP A 39 10.47 -11.48 -3.58
CA ASP A 39 9.39 -12.46 -3.55
C ASP A 39 8.04 -11.87 -4.00
N GLY A 40 7.08 -12.76 -4.30
CA GLY A 40 5.71 -12.35 -4.65
C GLY A 40 5.07 -11.55 -3.51
N SER A 41 4.61 -10.34 -3.81
CA SER A 41 4.21 -9.37 -2.78
C SER A 41 3.01 -8.53 -3.19
N GLY A 42 2.03 -8.45 -2.28
CA GLY A 42 0.93 -7.46 -2.39
C GLY A 42 1.45 -6.02 -2.33
N THR A 43 2.48 -5.73 -1.54
CA THR A 43 3.12 -4.40 -1.50
C THR A 43 3.74 -4.04 -2.85
N THR A 44 4.37 -5.00 -3.53
CA THR A 44 4.84 -4.82 -4.92
C THR A 44 3.69 -4.51 -5.88
N TYR A 45 2.56 -5.21 -5.72
CA TYR A 45 1.37 -4.92 -6.51
C TYR A 45 0.89 -3.48 -6.28
N ILE A 46 0.82 -3.02 -5.03
CA ILE A 46 0.35 -1.67 -4.68
C ILE A 46 1.25 -0.60 -5.29
N ILE A 47 2.56 -0.68 -5.09
CA ILE A 47 3.48 0.33 -5.65
C ILE A 47 3.46 0.31 -7.18
N SER A 48 3.44 -0.86 -7.81
CA SER A 48 3.45 -0.95 -9.27
C SER A 48 2.12 -0.57 -9.93
N ASP A 49 0.99 -0.78 -9.23
CA ASP A 49 -0.31 -0.27 -9.64
C ASP A 49 -0.34 1.26 -9.59
N TYR A 50 0.15 1.87 -8.51
CA TYR A 50 0.35 3.33 -8.41
C TYR A 50 1.23 3.85 -9.56
N LEU A 51 2.43 3.29 -9.72
CA LEU A 51 3.38 3.71 -10.76
C LEU A 51 2.81 3.56 -12.17
N SER A 52 1.99 2.53 -12.42
CA SER A 52 1.29 2.34 -13.70
C SER A 52 0.24 3.41 -13.97
N LYS A 53 -0.41 3.97 -12.93
CA LYS A 53 -1.39 5.06 -13.08
C LYS A 53 -0.72 6.39 -13.38
N VAL A 54 0.40 6.68 -12.72
CA VAL A 54 1.06 8.00 -12.81
C VAL A 54 2.18 8.07 -13.86
N SER A 55 2.62 6.94 -14.42
CA SER A 55 3.65 6.89 -15.46
C SER A 55 3.28 5.94 -16.60
N ARG A 56 3.02 6.52 -17.78
CA ARG A 56 2.76 5.75 -19.01
C ARG A 56 3.95 4.89 -19.41
N GLU A 57 5.17 5.36 -19.15
CA GLU A 57 6.39 4.61 -19.46
C GLU A 57 6.53 3.37 -18.57
N TRP A 58 6.33 3.54 -17.26
CA TRP A 58 6.28 2.43 -16.31
C TRP A 58 5.22 1.40 -16.72
N SER A 59 4.00 1.87 -17.00
CA SER A 59 2.89 0.99 -17.39
C SER A 59 3.20 0.15 -18.62
N ARG A 60 3.96 0.70 -19.59
CA ARG A 60 4.34 0.00 -20.83
C ARG A 60 5.51 -0.95 -20.65
N GLN A 61 6.52 -0.58 -19.86
CA GLN A 61 7.76 -1.34 -19.74
C GLN A 61 7.74 -2.38 -18.63
N VAL A 62 7.15 -2.05 -17.49
CA VAL A 62 7.15 -2.89 -16.27
C VAL A 62 5.74 -3.37 -15.92
N GLY A 63 4.76 -2.48 -15.97
CA GLY A 63 3.37 -2.79 -15.64
C GLY A 63 3.13 -2.98 -14.13
N ARG A 64 2.12 -3.78 -13.80
CA ARG A 64 1.69 -4.05 -12.42
C ARG A 64 1.57 -5.54 -12.16
N GLY A 65 1.87 -5.96 -10.93
CA GLY A 65 1.87 -7.36 -10.56
C GLY A 65 2.46 -7.59 -9.18
N THR A 66 2.27 -8.79 -8.63
CA THR A 66 2.89 -9.18 -7.36
C THR A 66 4.37 -9.55 -7.52
N SER A 67 4.81 -9.82 -8.75
CA SER A 67 6.19 -10.02 -9.16
C SER A 67 6.43 -9.31 -10.49
N LEU A 68 7.58 -8.66 -10.64
CA LEU A 68 7.90 -7.80 -11.77
C LEU A 68 9.33 -8.06 -12.24
N LYS A 69 9.59 -7.79 -13.51
CA LYS A 69 10.95 -7.70 -14.05
C LYS A 69 11.49 -6.30 -13.77
N TRP A 70 12.09 -6.12 -12.60
CA TRP A 70 12.66 -4.84 -12.18
C TRP A 70 13.83 -4.43 -13.09
N PRO A 71 13.88 -3.18 -13.58
CA PRO A 71 14.98 -2.69 -14.40
C PRO A 71 16.33 -2.64 -13.65
N ALA A 72 16.28 -2.35 -12.35
CA ALA A 72 17.45 -2.26 -11.48
C ALA A 72 17.04 -2.42 -10.01
N GLY A 73 18.04 -2.58 -9.14
CA GLY A 73 17.90 -2.54 -7.69
C GLY A 73 18.27 -3.84 -6.98
N LEU A 74 18.21 -3.78 -5.65
CA LEU A 74 18.46 -4.90 -4.75
C LEU A 74 17.14 -5.53 -4.32
N GLY A 75 17.07 -6.86 -4.39
CA GLY A 75 15.90 -7.62 -3.98
C GLY A 75 15.95 -8.03 -2.51
N GLY A 76 15.09 -7.44 -1.66
CA GLY A 76 14.87 -7.85 -0.28
C GLY A 76 13.72 -8.85 -0.16
N LYS A 77 13.91 -9.94 0.59
CA LYS A 77 12.84 -10.91 0.87
C LYS A 77 11.92 -10.39 1.98
N GLY A 78 10.62 -10.35 1.74
CA GLY A 78 9.66 -9.82 2.72
C GLY A 78 9.82 -8.31 2.94
N SER A 79 8.95 -7.74 3.78
CA SER A 79 9.04 -6.32 4.16
C SER A 79 10.26 -6.08 5.05
N GLU A 80 10.62 -7.06 5.89
CA GLU A 80 11.80 -7.04 6.76
C GLU A 80 13.09 -6.95 5.95
N GLY A 81 13.23 -7.75 4.88
CA GLY A 81 14.41 -7.72 4.03
C GLY A 81 14.57 -6.40 3.29
N VAL A 82 13.47 -5.82 2.79
CA VAL A 82 13.49 -4.47 2.18
C VAL A 82 13.87 -3.41 3.21
N THR A 83 13.28 -3.47 4.41
CA THR A 83 13.57 -2.55 5.53
C THR A 83 15.06 -2.59 5.88
N GLY A 84 15.62 -3.79 6.09
CA GLY A 84 17.03 -3.95 6.44
C GLY A 84 17.97 -3.44 5.36
N LEU A 85 17.68 -3.70 4.08
CA LEU A 85 18.47 -3.17 2.97
C LEU A 85 18.43 -1.64 2.91
N VAL A 86 17.27 -1.02 3.10
CA VAL A 86 17.13 0.45 3.14
C VAL A 86 17.94 1.05 4.28
N GLN A 87 17.93 0.45 5.47
CA GLN A 87 18.68 0.98 6.62
C GLN A 87 20.20 0.82 6.47
N GLN A 88 20.66 -0.27 5.84
CA GLN A 88 22.08 -0.61 5.74
C GLN A 88 22.76 -0.02 4.51
N THR A 89 21.99 0.47 3.54
CA THR A 89 22.51 0.92 2.25
C THR A 89 22.38 2.43 2.13
N PRO A 90 23.49 3.19 2.18
CA PRO A 90 23.49 4.62 1.90
C PRO A 90 22.84 4.95 0.55
N GLY A 91 22.07 6.04 0.53
CA GLY A 91 21.35 6.48 -0.66
C GLY A 91 20.17 5.60 -1.08
N ALA A 92 19.75 4.63 -0.27
CA ALA A 92 18.69 3.70 -0.66
C ALA A 92 17.29 4.32 -0.71
N LEU A 93 16.49 3.83 -1.66
CA LEU A 93 15.06 4.07 -1.75
C LEU A 93 14.33 2.74 -1.89
N GLY A 94 13.44 2.44 -0.95
CA GLY A 94 12.57 1.27 -0.97
C GLY A 94 11.11 1.62 -0.70
N TYR A 95 10.25 0.60 -0.75
CA TYR A 95 8.85 0.69 -0.36
C TYR A 95 8.52 -0.37 0.69
N VAL A 96 7.84 0.04 1.76
CA VAL A 96 7.35 -0.82 2.83
C VAL A 96 5.99 -0.32 3.29
N GLU A 97 5.25 -1.16 4.01
CA GLU A 97 4.05 -0.72 4.72
C GLU A 97 4.46 0.30 5.81
N LEU A 98 3.61 1.29 6.09
CA LEU A 98 3.93 2.44 6.93
C LEU A 98 4.41 2.02 8.33
N THR A 99 3.82 0.99 8.93
CA THR A 99 4.22 0.46 10.24
C THR A 99 5.69 0.07 10.28
N TYR A 100 6.24 -0.51 9.21
CA TYR A 100 7.66 -0.88 9.15
C TYR A 100 8.54 0.36 9.21
N ALA A 101 8.19 1.42 8.47
CA ALA A 101 8.95 2.66 8.48
C ALA A 101 8.88 3.35 9.85
N LEU A 102 7.69 3.45 10.44
CA LEU A 102 7.48 4.08 11.75
C LEU A 102 8.21 3.34 12.87
N THR A 103 8.09 2.01 12.92
CA THR A 103 8.69 1.17 13.96
C THR A 103 10.22 1.16 13.88
N ASN A 104 10.77 1.30 12.67
CA ASN A 104 12.22 1.29 12.43
C ASN A 104 12.82 2.71 12.28
N HIS A 105 12.03 3.75 12.54
CA HIS A 105 12.42 5.16 12.42
C HIS A 105 13.03 5.53 11.06
N ILE A 106 12.49 4.94 9.98
CA ILE A 106 12.96 5.19 8.62
C ILE A 106 12.25 6.44 8.08
N PRO A 107 12.98 7.42 7.54
CA PRO A 107 12.38 8.58 6.88
C PRO A 107 11.45 8.16 5.74
N VAL A 108 10.29 8.79 5.66
CA VAL A 108 9.27 8.54 4.64
C VAL A 108 9.09 9.76 3.75
N ALA A 109 8.73 9.54 2.48
CA ALA A 109 8.56 10.61 1.52
C ALA A 109 7.14 11.18 1.54
N ILE A 110 7.03 12.51 1.47
CA ILE A 110 5.78 13.21 1.18
C ILE A 110 5.49 13.07 -0.31
N ILE A 111 4.30 12.59 -0.66
CA ILE A 111 3.96 12.32 -2.06
C ILE A 111 2.85 13.27 -2.52
N ARG A 112 3.04 13.84 -3.71
CA ARG A 112 1.99 14.61 -4.38
C ARG A 112 0.87 13.66 -4.81
N ASN A 113 -0.33 13.89 -4.34
CA ASN A 113 -1.49 13.07 -4.67
C ASN A 113 -2.11 13.48 -6.02
N HIS A 114 -3.17 12.75 -6.40
CA HIS A 114 -3.92 12.96 -7.64
C HIS A 114 -4.39 14.42 -7.84
N ASP A 115 -4.88 15.04 -6.77
CA ASP A 115 -5.40 16.41 -6.78
C ASP A 115 -4.29 17.47 -6.72
N GLY A 116 -3.03 17.04 -6.63
CA GLY A 116 -1.85 17.90 -6.68
C GLY A 116 -1.36 18.40 -5.32
N ASN A 117 -1.90 17.91 -4.21
CA ASN A 117 -1.49 18.26 -2.85
C ASN A 117 -0.36 17.34 -2.37
N TRP A 118 0.55 17.87 -1.56
CA TRP A 118 1.65 17.11 -0.95
C TRP A 118 1.20 16.52 0.38
N ILE A 119 1.10 15.18 0.44
CA ILE A 119 0.50 14.46 1.57
C ILE A 119 1.57 13.59 2.24
N GLU A 120 1.71 13.77 3.56
CA GLU A 120 2.48 12.88 4.41
C GLU A 120 1.79 11.52 4.56
N PRO A 121 2.53 10.40 4.64
CA PRO A 121 1.92 9.11 4.91
C PRO A 121 1.40 9.05 6.34
N ALA A 122 0.08 9.12 6.49
CA ALA A 122 -0.61 9.04 7.77
C ALA A 122 -1.95 8.30 7.63
N LEU A 123 -2.50 7.84 8.75
CA LEU A 123 -3.71 6.99 8.78
C LEU A 123 -4.95 7.71 8.22
N ASP A 124 -5.04 9.03 8.40
CA ASP A 124 -6.13 9.85 7.89
C ASP A 124 -6.11 9.92 6.36
N GLY A 125 -4.93 10.03 5.75
CA GLY A 125 -4.76 10.00 4.30
C GLY A 125 -5.12 8.65 3.67
N VAL A 126 -4.82 7.54 4.37
CA VAL A 126 -5.25 6.19 3.96
C VAL A 126 -6.78 6.05 4.07
N THR A 127 -7.37 6.53 5.17
CA THR A 127 -8.82 6.51 5.38
C THR A 127 -9.53 7.34 4.32
N ALA A 128 -8.99 8.50 3.94
CA ALA A 128 -9.53 9.36 2.89
C ALA A 128 -9.52 8.66 1.52
N ALA A 129 -8.41 8.00 1.16
CA ALA A 129 -8.31 7.21 -0.07
C ALA A 129 -9.33 6.06 -0.09
N ALA A 130 -9.50 5.36 1.03
CA ALA A 130 -10.47 4.26 1.18
C ALA A 130 -11.93 4.74 1.05
N ALA A 131 -12.27 5.88 1.67
CA ALA A 131 -13.61 6.43 1.62
C ALA A 131 -14.05 6.79 0.19
N GLY A 132 -13.14 7.30 -0.64
CA GLY A 132 -13.40 7.61 -2.05
C GLY A 132 -13.81 6.40 -2.89
N ALA A 133 -13.39 5.20 -2.50
CA ALA A 133 -13.75 3.95 -3.19
C ALA A 133 -15.09 3.35 -2.74
N ALA A 134 -15.59 3.71 -1.57
CA ALA A 134 -16.75 3.06 -0.95
C ALA A 134 -18.01 3.11 -1.84
N ALA A 135 -18.26 4.22 -2.53
CA ALA A 135 -19.44 4.40 -3.37
C ALA A 135 -19.47 3.44 -4.58
N ASN A 136 -18.31 3.14 -5.16
CA ASN A 136 -18.17 2.33 -6.38
C ASN A 136 -17.60 0.92 -6.08
N MET A 137 -17.58 0.53 -4.81
CA MET A 137 -17.02 -0.74 -4.39
C MET A 137 -17.89 -1.91 -4.88
N SER A 138 -17.27 -2.83 -5.61
CA SER A 138 -17.91 -4.04 -6.12
C SER A 138 -18.30 -4.99 -4.98
N ALA A 139 -19.26 -5.89 -5.25
CA ALA A 139 -19.73 -6.88 -4.28
C ALA A 139 -18.65 -7.92 -3.88
N ASP A 140 -17.56 -8.00 -4.63
CA ASP A 140 -16.40 -8.85 -4.33
C ASP A 140 -15.22 -8.07 -3.72
N PHE A 141 -15.42 -6.78 -3.38
CA PHE A 141 -14.46 -5.89 -2.72
C PHE A 141 -13.12 -5.71 -3.43
N ARG A 142 -13.00 -6.16 -4.69
CA ARG A 142 -11.78 -5.98 -5.49
C ARG A 142 -11.73 -4.55 -6.02
N VAL A 143 -11.06 -3.68 -5.29
CA VAL A 143 -10.85 -2.29 -5.67
C VAL A 143 -9.41 -1.86 -5.39
N SER A 144 -8.83 -1.07 -6.28
CA SER A 144 -7.59 -0.37 -6.04
C SER A 144 -7.90 1.05 -5.57
N ILE A 145 -7.25 1.47 -4.48
CA ILE A 145 -7.31 2.84 -3.95
C ILE A 145 -5.99 3.58 -4.09
N THR A 146 -5.08 3.08 -4.93
CA THR A 146 -3.87 3.83 -5.31
C THR A 146 -4.25 5.00 -6.22
N ASP A 147 -3.54 6.13 -6.07
CA ASP A 147 -3.83 7.39 -6.74
C ASP A 147 -5.32 7.81 -6.64
N ALA A 148 -5.94 7.52 -5.49
CA ALA A 148 -7.33 7.92 -5.25
C ALA A 148 -7.46 9.45 -5.27
N PRO A 149 -8.53 9.99 -5.88
CA PRO A 149 -8.80 11.42 -5.83
C PRO A 149 -9.12 11.88 -4.40
N GLY A 150 -9.08 13.18 -4.17
CA GLY A 150 -9.41 13.79 -2.88
C GLY A 150 -8.23 14.53 -2.27
N ALA A 151 -8.50 15.71 -1.73
CA ALA A 151 -7.47 16.64 -1.30
C ALA A 151 -6.51 16.09 -0.22
N ARG A 152 -6.95 15.09 0.57
CA ARG A 152 -6.16 14.45 1.64
C ARG A 152 -5.74 13.01 1.35
N SER A 153 -6.13 12.44 0.21
CA SER A 153 -5.86 11.04 -0.09
C SER A 153 -4.36 10.82 -0.26
N TYR A 154 -3.79 9.90 0.54
CA TYR A 154 -2.41 9.47 0.32
C TYR A 154 -2.37 8.55 -0.91
N PRO A 155 -1.48 8.77 -1.89
CA PRO A 155 -1.62 8.15 -3.21
C PRO A 155 -1.16 6.67 -3.25
N ILE A 156 -0.44 6.18 -2.25
CA ILE A 156 0.03 4.79 -2.20
C ILE A 156 -0.66 4.09 -1.02
N SER A 157 -1.98 3.97 -1.12
CA SER A 157 -2.83 3.31 -0.13
C SER A 157 -3.46 2.04 -0.70
N SER A 158 -3.80 1.11 0.17
CA SER A 158 -4.47 -0.14 -0.19
C SER A 158 -5.28 -0.69 0.96
N PHE A 159 -6.33 -1.44 0.63
CA PHE A 159 -6.88 -2.44 1.54
C PHE A 159 -5.95 -3.66 1.60
N THR A 160 -6.19 -4.51 2.59
CA THR A 160 -5.78 -5.92 2.58
C THR A 160 -7.03 -6.78 2.61
N TRP A 161 -6.94 -8.01 2.11
CA TRP A 161 -8.11 -8.88 1.95
C TRP A 161 -7.92 -10.18 2.73
N LEU A 162 -9.01 -10.62 3.37
CA LEU A 162 -9.16 -11.98 3.86
C LEU A 162 -9.97 -12.77 2.83
N LEU A 163 -9.44 -13.91 2.39
CA LEU A 163 -10.15 -14.83 1.50
C LEU A 163 -10.80 -15.92 2.34
N VAL A 164 -12.12 -16.03 2.23
CA VAL A 164 -12.92 -16.94 3.07
C VAL A 164 -13.87 -17.74 2.17
N TYR A 165 -13.87 -19.05 2.36
CA TYR A 165 -14.82 -19.92 1.65
C TYR A 165 -16.26 -19.55 2.02
N ARG A 166 -17.12 -19.35 1.02
CA ARG A 166 -18.55 -19.10 1.26
C ARG A 166 -19.23 -20.28 1.92
N GLN A 167 -18.88 -21.49 1.50
CA GLN A 167 -19.38 -22.72 2.11
C GLN A 167 -18.31 -23.28 3.03
N GLN A 168 -18.57 -23.22 4.33
CA GLN A 168 -17.70 -23.82 5.33
C GLN A 168 -17.97 -25.32 5.38
N SER A 169 -16.92 -26.13 5.54
CA SER A 169 -17.05 -27.59 5.67
C SER A 169 -17.15 -28.07 7.11
N ASP A 170 -16.86 -27.19 8.07
CA ASP A 170 -16.74 -27.49 9.50
C ASP A 170 -17.53 -26.44 10.28
N HIS A 171 -18.49 -26.88 11.09
CA HIS A 171 -19.38 -25.99 11.82
C HIS A 171 -18.62 -25.11 12.83
N ALA A 172 -17.73 -25.70 13.64
CA ALA A 172 -17.01 -24.98 14.68
C ALA A 172 -16.04 -23.94 14.09
N LYS A 173 -15.29 -24.32 13.03
CA LYS A 173 -14.39 -23.40 12.32
C LYS A 173 -15.16 -22.29 11.61
N GLY A 174 -16.25 -22.64 10.92
CA GLY A 174 -17.10 -21.66 10.23
C GLY A 174 -17.66 -20.61 11.20
N GLN A 175 -18.16 -21.05 12.36
CA GLN A 175 -18.67 -20.15 13.38
C GLN A 175 -17.57 -19.25 13.97
N ALA A 176 -16.39 -19.80 14.24
CA ALA A 176 -15.25 -19.04 14.72
C ALA A 176 -14.80 -17.96 13.72
N ILE A 177 -14.72 -18.30 12.42
CA ILE A 177 -14.38 -17.36 11.35
C ILE A 177 -15.41 -16.22 11.28
N VAL A 178 -16.71 -16.54 11.25
CA VAL A 178 -17.76 -15.52 11.18
C VAL A 178 -17.72 -14.60 12.41
N ASN A 179 -17.54 -15.15 13.61
CA ASN A 179 -17.44 -14.36 14.83
C ASN A 179 -16.21 -13.44 14.82
N PHE A 180 -15.05 -13.96 14.39
CA PHE A 180 -13.81 -13.18 14.27
C PHE A 180 -13.97 -12.04 13.27
N LEU A 181 -14.50 -12.29 12.07
CA LEU A 181 -14.71 -11.26 11.05
C LEU A 181 -15.71 -10.21 11.53
N LYS A 182 -16.82 -10.62 12.17
CA LYS A 182 -17.79 -9.68 12.74
C LYS A 182 -17.15 -8.78 13.79
N TRP A 183 -16.33 -9.33 14.68
CA TRP A 183 -15.56 -8.55 15.66
C TRP A 183 -14.58 -7.59 14.96
N ALA A 184 -13.78 -8.09 14.01
CA ALA A 184 -12.79 -7.30 13.28
C ALA A 184 -13.43 -6.12 12.54
N LEU A 185 -14.63 -6.30 11.97
CA LEU A 185 -15.39 -5.26 11.26
C LEU A 185 -16.16 -4.30 12.18
N THR A 186 -16.20 -4.57 13.48
CA THR A 186 -16.92 -3.76 14.46
C THR A 186 -15.98 -3.26 15.55
N SER A 187 -16.05 -3.84 16.75
CA SER A 187 -15.31 -3.36 17.91
C SER A 187 -13.80 -3.58 17.80
N GLY A 188 -13.33 -4.46 16.91
CA GLY A 188 -11.90 -4.66 16.62
C GLY A 188 -11.26 -3.54 15.81
N GLN A 189 -12.05 -2.71 15.09
CA GLN A 189 -11.50 -1.59 14.30
C GLN A 189 -10.74 -0.58 15.17
N LYS A 190 -11.09 -0.45 16.46
CA LYS A 190 -10.41 0.43 17.41
C LYS A 190 -8.95 0.04 17.65
N ASP A 191 -8.60 -1.22 17.40
CA ASP A 191 -7.25 -1.77 17.62
C ASP A 191 -6.34 -1.52 16.41
N ALA A 192 -6.87 -1.02 15.27
CA ALA A 192 -6.11 -0.76 14.05
C ALA A 192 -5.12 0.41 14.22
N ALA A 193 -5.60 1.56 14.71
CA ALA A 193 -4.77 2.77 14.82
C ALA A 193 -3.56 2.60 15.75
N PRO A 194 -3.67 1.97 16.94
CA PRO A 194 -2.52 1.63 17.77
C PRO A 194 -1.47 0.74 17.08
N LEU A 195 -1.86 -0.02 16.06
CA LEU A 195 -0.98 -0.86 15.25
C LEU A 195 -0.50 -0.15 13.96
N ASN A 196 -0.74 1.15 13.83
CA ASN A 196 -0.45 1.97 12.65
C ASN A 196 -1.23 1.56 11.38
N TYR A 197 -2.42 0.99 11.54
CA TYR A 197 -3.36 0.73 10.45
C TYR A 197 -4.56 1.69 10.50
N ALA A 198 -4.99 2.14 9.34
CA ALA A 198 -6.20 2.94 9.23
C ALA A 198 -7.44 2.05 9.45
N PRO A 199 -8.41 2.46 10.29
CA PRO A 199 -9.68 1.76 10.37
C PRO A 199 -10.43 1.87 9.04
N LEU A 200 -11.25 0.87 8.74
CA LEU A 200 -12.14 0.89 7.59
C LEU A 200 -13.15 2.05 7.74
N PRO A 201 -13.45 2.79 6.67
CA PRO A 201 -14.60 3.68 6.67
C PRO A 201 -15.88 2.91 6.98
N GLU A 202 -16.80 3.51 7.76
CA GLU A 202 -18.06 2.87 8.19
C GLU A 202 -18.87 2.30 7.00
N ALA A 203 -18.88 3.02 5.87
CA ALA A 203 -19.55 2.58 4.65
C ALA A 203 -18.96 1.28 4.06
N VAL A 204 -17.65 1.07 4.21
CA VAL A 204 -16.96 -0.16 3.77
C VAL A 204 -17.25 -1.29 4.75
N ALA A 205 -17.07 -1.06 6.05
CA ALA A 205 -17.36 -2.04 7.10
C ALA A 205 -18.81 -2.54 7.03
N SER A 206 -19.77 -1.65 6.77
CA SER A 206 -21.18 -2.02 6.60
C SER A 206 -21.41 -2.95 5.40
N LYS A 207 -20.75 -2.71 4.26
CA LYS A 207 -20.85 -3.60 3.09
C LYS A 207 -20.23 -4.97 3.39
N GLU A 208 -19.12 -5.03 4.11
CA GLU A 208 -18.47 -6.29 4.48
C GLU A 208 -19.28 -7.10 5.50
N LEU A 209 -19.98 -6.43 6.43
CA LEU A 209 -20.93 -7.08 7.35
C LEU A 209 -22.12 -7.70 6.60
N GLU A 210 -22.61 -7.07 5.53
CA GLU A 210 -23.63 -7.66 4.67
C GLU A 210 -23.09 -8.86 3.88
N ALA A 211 -21.86 -8.79 3.38
CA ALA A 211 -21.23 -9.92 2.69
C ALA A 211 -20.96 -11.11 3.62
N LEU A 212 -20.72 -10.87 4.92
CA LEU A 212 -20.52 -11.92 5.92
C LEU A 212 -21.73 -12.87 6.01
N LYS A 213 -22.95 -12.37 5.73
CA LYS A 213 -24.18 -13.17 5.70
C LYS A 213 -24.21 -14.20 4.56
N GLN A 214 -23.33 -14.07 3.57
CA GLN A 214 -23.21 -15.04 2.47
C GLN A 214 -22.41 -16.29 2.86
N ILE A 215 -21.80 -16.31 4.05
CA ILE A 215 -21.09 -17.49 4.57
C ILE A 215 -22.11 -18.46 5.14
N SER A 216 -22.22 -19.64 4.53
CA SER A 216 -23.03 -20.75 5.01
C SER A 216 -22.19 -21.69 5.87
N ILE A 217 -22.69 -22.02 7.05
CA ILE A 217 -22.10 -22.96 7.99
C ILE A 217 -23.00 -24.21 8.02
N PRO A 218 -22.44 -25.45 7.97
CA PRO A 218 -23.24 -26.67 8.04
C PRO A 218 -23.92 -26.77 9.41
N ALA A 219 -25.04 -27.48 9.53
CA ALA A 219 -25.65 -27.73 10.83
C ALA A 219 -24.66 -28.44 11.78
N GLY A 220 -24.64 -28.01 13.04
CA GLY A 220 -23.74 -28.52 14.10
C GLY A 220 -24.20 -29.81 14.75
#